data_AF-A0A6I4UF24-F1
#
_entry.id   AF-A0A6I4UF24-F1
#
_cell.length_a   1.000
_cell.length_b   1.000
_cell.length_c   1.000
_cell.angle_alpha   90.00
_cell.angle_beta   90.00
_cell.angle_gamma   90.00
#
_symmetry.space_group_name_H-M   'P 1'
#
loop_
_entity.id
_entity.type
_entity.pdbx_description
1 polymer ?
#
loop_
_entity_poly.entity_id
_entity_poly.type
_entity_poly.pdbx_seq_one_letter_code
_entity_poly.pdbx_strand_id
1 'polypeptide(L)'
;MADYPGFDEEKVQHALDAAQRHNDAVGLQNSDGGPNILAGGEFAVQAQCISVTVKNNKVCLNLPLGIGSVCLPIPVSIPDGTAAEACLSICTTWGIPTGVKVTVSVAGHTIVTKSFGKC
;
A
#
# COMPACT_ATOMS: atom_id res chain seq x y z
N MET A 1 -7.18 11.20 -21.30
CA MET A 1 -7.04 10.52 -19.99
C MET A 1 -5.66 9.91 -19.97
N ALA A 2 -4.81 10.29 -19.03
CA ALA A 2 -3.48 9.70 -18.92
C ALA A 2 -3.62 8.30 -18.32
N ASP A 3 -3.24 7.28 -19.08
CA ASP A 3 -3.17 5.90 -18.62
C ASP A 3 -1.96 5.80 -17.67
N TYR A 4 -2.24 5.87 -16.37
CA TYR A 4 -1.23 5.68 -15.34
C TYR A 4 -1.17 4.21 -14.97
N PRO A 5 0.03 3.68 -14.68
CA PRO A 5 0.16 2.30 -14.24
C PRO A 5 -0.67 2.10 -12.97
N GLY A 6 -1.62 1.17 -13.06
CA GLY A 6 -2.52 0.76 -11.98
C GLY A 6 -2.06 -0.54 -11.33
N PHE A 7 -2.63 -0.82 -10.17
CA PHE A 7 -2.45 -2.10 -9.49
C PHE A 7 -3.45 -3.12 -10.01
N ASP A 8 -3.04 -4.38 -10.04
CA ASP A 8 -3.87 -5.47 -10.52
C ASP A 8 -4.97 -5.79 -9.48
N GLU A 9 -6.23 -5.81 -9.92
CA GLU A 9 -7.38 -5.96 -9.03
C GLU A 9 -7.35 -7.31 -8.30
N GLU A 10 -6.84 -8.37 -8.95
CA GLU A 10 -6.69 -9.69 -8.33
C GLU A 10 -5.67 -9.64 -7.18
N LYS A 11 -4.55 -8.94 -7.36
CA LYS A 11 -3.52 -8.78 -6.32
C LYS A 11 -4.01 -7.94 -5.15
N VAL A 12 -4.79 -6.89 -5.44
CA VAL A 12 -5.45 -6.08 -4.40
C VAL A 12 -6.42 -6.95 -3.59
N GLN A 13 -7.21 -7.79 -4.27
CA GLN A 13 -8.15 -8.68 -3.59
C GLN A 13 -7.45 -9.75 -2.76
N HIS A 14 -6.34 -10.32 -3.24
CA HIS A 14 -5.52 -11.25 -2.47
C HIS A 14 -4.97 -10.64 -1.19
N ALA A 15 -4.54 -9.38 -1.23
CA ALA A 15 -4.11 -8.67 -0.02
C ALA A 15 -5.27 -8.42 0.94
N LEU A 16 -6.44 -8.02 0.44
CA LEU A 16 -7.64 -7.85 1.28
C LEU A 16 -8.01 -9.16 1.99
N ASP A 17 -8.02 -10.27 1.26
CA ASP A 17 -8.30 -11.60 1.81
C ASP A 17 -7.24 -12.03 2.84
N ALA A 18 -5.95 -11.77 2.58
CA ALA A 18 -4.88 -12.01 3.55
C ALA A 18 -5.04 -11.18 4.83
N ALA A 19 -5.46 -9.92 4.73
CA ALA A 19 -5.73 -9.08 5.90
C ALA A 19 -6.94 -9.55 6.69
N GLN A 20 -8.01 -9.99 6.02
CA GLN A 20 -9.18 -10.59 6.69
C GLN A 20 -8.79 -11.85 7.45
N ARG A 21 -8.06 -12.77 6.80
CA ARG A 21 -7.55 -14.00 7.45
C ARG A 21 -6.66 -13.70 8.65
N HIS A 22 -5.83 -12.65 8.56
CA HIS A 22 -5.01 -12.23 9.68
C HIS A 22 -5.86 -11.81 10.89
N ASN A 23 -6.90 -11.00 10.66
CA ASN A 23 -7.81 -10.58 11.73
C ASN A 23 -8.59 -11.76 12.34
N ASP A 24 -9.07 -12.71 11.53
CA ASP A 24 -9.69 -13.96 12.01
C ASP A 24 -8.72 -14.77 12.88
N ALA A 25 -7.48 -14.96 12.41
CA ALA A 25 -6.46 -15.72 13.15
C ALA A 25 -6.06 -15.05 14.47
N VAL A 26 -6.01 -13.72 14.51
CA VAL A 26 -5.73 -12.94 15.72
C VAL A 26 -6.95 -12.97 16.67
N GLY A 27 -8.16 -12.95 16.12
CA GLY A 27 -9.42 -13.09 16.87
C GLY A 27 -9.49 -14.38 17.69
N LEU A 28 -8.99 -15.48 17.13
CA LEU A 28 -8.92 -16.80 17.77
C LEU A 28 -7.86 -16.88 18.90
N GLN A 29 -6.78 -16.09 18.80
CA GLN A 29 -5.70 -16.05 19.80
C GLN A 29 -6.03 -15.26 21.07
N ASN A 30 -7.19 -14.59 21.12
CA ASN A 30 -7.70 -13.88 22.32
C ASN A 30 -8.11 -14.80 23.48
N SER A 31 -7.90 -16.12 23.37
CA SER A 31 -8.38 -17.12 24.34
C SER A 31 -7.51 -17.26 25.60
N ASP A 32 -6.32 -16.64 25.67
CA ASP A 32 -5.32 -16.91 26.73
C ASP A 32 -5.20 -15.81 27.81
N GLY A 33 -6.05 -14.78 27.79
CA GLY A 33 -6.15 -13.77 28.88
C GLY A 33 -4.96 -12.80 29.03
N GLY A 34 -3.91 -12.90 28.21
CA GLY A 34 -2.83 -11.91 28.11
C GLY A 34 -3.16 -10.75 27.16
N PRO A 35 -2.44 -9.59 27.24
CA PRO A 35 -2.61 -8.51 26.28
C PRO A 35 -2.22 -8.98 24.88
N ASN A 36 -3.20 -9.09 23.99
CA ASN A 36 -2.96 -9.49 22.61
C ASN A 36 -2.37 -8.31 21.81
N ILE A 37 -1.04 -8.22 21.81
CA ILE A 37 -0.29 -7.17 21.11
C ILE A 37 -0.48 -7.26 19.58
N LEU A 38 -0.85 -8.45 19.08
CA LEU A 38 -1.17 -8.70 17.67
C LEU A 38 -2.59 -8.25 17.31
N ALA A 39 -3.48 -8.07 18.29
CA ALA A 39 -4.82 -7.47 18.12
C ALA A 39 -4.80 -5.94 18.09
N GLY A 40 -3.61 -5.32 18.07
CA GLY A 40 -3.45 -3.89 17.84
C GLY A 40 -4.10 -3.47 16.53
N GLY A 41 -5.03 -2.50 16.62
CA GLY A 41 -6.10 -2.30 15.66
C GLY A 41 -5.75 -1.83 14.24
N GLU A 42 -4.48 -1.70 13.83
CA GLU A 42 -4.12 -1.28 12.46
C GLU A 42 -3.12 -2.26 11.84
N PHE A 43 -3.53 -2.90 10.75
CA PHE A 43 -2.74 -3.89 10.03
C PHE A 43 -2.58 -3.46 8.57
N ALA A 44 -1.34 -3.42 8.08
CA ALA A 44 -1.03 -3.10 6.70
C ALA A 44 -0.41 -4.31 6.00
N VAL A 45 -1.01 -4.73 4.88
CA VAL A 45 -0.52 -5.84 4.06
C VAL A 45 -0.11 -5.34 2.70
N GLN A 46 1.07 -5.76 2.23
CA GLN A 46 1.53 -5.42 0.89
C GLN A 46 0.73 -6.21 -0.15
N ALA A 47 0.12 -5.52 -1.11
CA ALA A 47 -0.63 -6.14 -2.21
C ALA A 47 0.26 -6.45 -3.40
N GLN A 48 0.91 -5.42 -3.94
CA GLN A 48 1.70 -5.54 -5.14
C GLN A 48 2.72 -4.42 -5.24
N CYS A 49 3.86 -4.72 -5.84
CA CYS A 49 4.83 -3.73 -6.31
C CYS A 49 4.83 -3.70 -7.84
N ILE A 50 4.75 -2.51 -8.42
CA ILE A 50 4.79 -2.28 -9.87
C ILE A 50 5.99 -1.41 -10.23
N SER A 51 6.61 -1.71 -11.36
CA SER A 51 7.69 -0.89 -11.91
C SER A 51 7.08 0.37 -12.55
N VAL A 52 7.54 1.53 -12.10
CA VAL A 52 7.12 2.83 -12.58
C VAL A 52 8.31 3.71 -12.88
N THR A 53 8.10 4.71 -13.72
CA THR A 53 9.17 5.63 -14.10
C THR A 53 8.91 7.00 -13.51
N VAL A 54 9.95 7.62 -12.95
CA VAL A 54 9.87 9.00 -12.46
C VAL A 54 9.71 9.94 -13.66
N LYS A 55 8.69 10.82 -13.59
CA LYS A 55 8.46 11.90 -14.56
C LYS A 55 8.18 13.21 -13.83
N ASN A 56 8.86 14.28 -14.21
CA ASN A 56 8.77 15.61 -13.61
C ASN A 56 8.90 15.56 -12.07
N ASN A 57 9.87 14.80 -11.56
CA ASN A 57 10.10 14.64 -10.12
C ASN A 57 8.90 14.07 -9.33
N LYS A 58 7.96 13.43 -10.04
CA LYS A 58 6.73 12.85 -9.50
C LYS A 58 6.56 11.43 -10.03
N VAL A 59 5.81 10.63 -9.28
CA VAL A 59 5.36 9.29 -9.69
C VAL A 59 3.85 9.29 -9.66
N CYS A 60 3.24 9.11 -10.82
CA CYS A 60 1.79 9.07 -10.98
C CYS A 60 1.32 7.62 -11.11
N LEU A 61 0.37 7.24 -10.27
CA LEU A 61 -0.13 5.88 -10.09
C LEU A 61 -1.65 5.93 -10.06
N ASN A 62 -2.30 4.86 -10.53
CA ASN A 62 -3.72 4.69 -10.32
C ASN A 62 -3.98 3.82 -9.09
N LEU A 63 -4.59 4.42 -8.06
CA LEU A 63 -4.86 3.75 -6.79
C LEU A 63 -6.22 3.03 -6.84
N PRO A 64 -6.28 1.77 -6.35
CA PRO A 64 -7.52 1.02 -6.21
C PRO A 64 -8.42 1.61 -5.11
N LEU A 65 -9.54 0.94 -4.81
CA LEU A 65 -10.53 1.37 -3.81
C LEU A 65 -11.20 2.73 -4.12
N GLY A 66 -11.29 3.09 -5.40
CA GLY A 66 -11.96 4.32 -5.84
C GLY A 66 -11.20 5.61 -5.55
N ILE A 67 -9.94 5.54 -5.13
CA ILE A 67 -9.08 6.71 -4.87
C ILE A 67 -8.70 7.40 -6.19
N GLY A 68 -8.49 6.62 -7.25
CA GLY A 68 -8.18 7.11 -8.58
C GLY A 68 -6.71 7.49 -8.74
N SER A 69 -6.43 8.34 -9.72
CA SER A 69 -5.05 8.66 -10.11
C SER A 69 -4.42 9.73 -9.20
N VAL A 70 -3.29 9.39 -8.58
CA VAL A 70 -2.54 10.31 -7.72
C VAL A 70 -1.09 10.40 -8.17
N CYS A 71 -0.54 11.62 -8.13
CA CYS A 71 0.88 11.88 -8.36
C CYS A 71 1.58 12.19 -7.03
N LEU A 72 2.49 11.32 -6.63
CA LEU A 72 3.32 11.51 -5.45
C LEU A 72 4.57 12.32 -5.81
N PRO A 73 4.82 13.48 -5.16
CA PRO A 73 6.06 14.22 -5.36
C PRO A 73 7.23 13.51 -4.67
N ILE A 74 8.35 13.40 -5.37
CA ILE A 74 9.60 12.86 -4.82
C ILE A 74 10.42 14.01 -4.22
N PRO A 75 10.79 13.93 -2.93
CA PRO A 75 11.50 15.01 -2.21
C PRO A 75 12.97 15.17 -2.65
N VAL A 76 13.50 14.20 -3.38
CA VAL A 76 14.85 14.20 -3.93
C VAL A 76 14.82 14.38 -5.45
N SER A 77 15.74 15.15 -6.00
CA SER A 77 15.86 15.36 -7.45
C SER A 77 16.36 14.08 -8.13
N ILE A 78 15.43 13.33 -8.73
CA ILE A 78 15.72 12.11 -9.49
C ILE A 78 15.52 12.42 -10.97
N PRO A 79 16.49 12.10 -11.85
CA PRO A 79 16.36 12.37 -13.26
C PRO A 79 15.14 11.63 -13.86
N ASP A 80 14.49 12.29 -14.81
CA ASP A 80 13.41 11.71 -15.60
C ASP A 80 13.88 10.42 -16.27
N GLY A 81 13.03 9.41 -16.28
CA GLY A 81 13.38 8.09 -16.85
C GLY A 81 13.97 7.12 -15.82
N THR A 82 14.20 7.53 -14.58
CA THR A 82 14.67 6.61 -13.52
C THR A 82 13.62 5.56 -13.21
N ALA A 83 14.03 4.30 -13.22
CA ALA A 83 13.22 3.17 -12.80
C ALA A 83 13.01 3.24 -11.28
N ALA A 84 11.75 3.30 -10.89
CA ALA A 84 11.27 3.23 -9.52
C ALA A 84 10.32 2.04 -9.38
N GLU A 85 10.12 1.61 -8.15
CA GLU A 85 9.16 0.59 -7.78
C GLU A 85 8.12 1.23 -6.86
N ALA A 86 6.84 1.11 -7.20
CA ALA A 86 5.76 1.57 -6.35
C ALA A 86 5.04 0.35 -5.77
N CYS A 87 5.16 0.18 -4.46
CA CYS A 87 4.47 -0.84 -3.70
C CYS A 87 3.21 -0.28 -3.06
N LEU A 88 2.08 -0.95 -3.28
CA LEU A 88 0.82 -0.69 -2.60
C LEU A 88 0.66 -1.64 -1.43
N SER A 89 0.35 -1.06 -0.27
CA SER A 89 -0.10 -1.78 0.91
C SER A 89 -1.52 -1.37 1.24
N ILE A 90 -2.35 -2.33 1.61
CA ILE A 90 -3.73 -2.09 2.03
C ILE A 90 -3.75 -2.04 3.55
N CYS A 91 -4.32 -0.98 4.09
CA CYS A 91 -4.49 -0.81 5.52
C CYS A 91 -5.89 -1.22 5.92
N THR A 92 -5.93 -2.07 6.93
CA THR A 92 -7.16 -2.56 7.53
C THR A 92 -7.15 -2.24 9.00
N THR A 93 -8.30 -1.81 9.51
CA THR A 93 -8.52 -1.62 10.93
C THR A 93 -9.54 -2.66 11.37
N TRP A 94 -9.16 -3.59 12.25
CA TRP A 94 -10.03 -4.71 12.67
C TRP A 94 -10.61 -5.52 11.49
N GLY A 95 -9.81 -5.77 10.46
CA GLY A 95 -10.22 -6.51 9.24
C GLY A 95 -11.03 -5.69 8.22
N ILE A 96 -11.37 -4.44 8.52
CA ILE A 96 -12.08 -3.56 7.59
C ILE A 96 -11.06 -2.70 6.83
N PRO A 97 -11.05 -2.69 5.48
CA PRO A 97 -10.16 -1.82 4.71
C PRO A 97 -10.48 -0.35 4.96
N THR A 98 -9.52 0.39 5.49
CA THR A 98 -9.67 1.80 5.86
C THR A 98 -8.76 2.74 5.07
N GLY A 99 -7.79 2.20 4.33
CA GLY A 99 -6.88 3.00 3.54
C GLY A 99 -5.89 2.19 2.71
N VAL A 100 -5.03 2.90 2.00
CA VAL A 100 -3.88 2.33 1.28
C VAL A 100 -2.63 3.14 1.59
N LYS A 101 -1.48 2.47 1.63
CA LYS A 101 -0.16 3.07 1.81
C LYS A 101 0.68 2.74 0.59
N VAL A 102 1.12 3.78 -0.11
CA VAL A 102 1.98 3.69 -1.28
C VAL A 102 3.40 3.99 -0.85
N THR A 103 4.30 3.07 -1.16
CA THR A 103 5.73 3.20 -0.93
C THR A 103 6.44 3.19 -2.26
N VAL A 104 7.15 4.27 -2.58
CA VAL A 104 7.98 4.36 -3.78
C VAL A 104 9.42 4.14 -3.37
N SER A 105 10.08 3.21 -4.05
CA SER A 105 11.48 2.85 -3.85
C SER A 105 12.26 2.99 -5.16
N VAL A 106 13.52 3.40 -5.08
CA VAL A 106 14.43 3.50 -6.21
C VAL A 106 15.69 2.72 -5.87
N ALA A 107 16.10 1.80 -6.74
CA ALA A 107 17.24 0.89 -6.49
C ALA A 107 17.14 0.16 -5.13
N GLY A 108 15.93 -0.24 -4.72
CA GLY A 108 15.69 -0.91 -3.44
C GLY A 108 15.61 0.00 -2.21
N HIS A 109 15.82 1.31 -2.36
CA HIS A 109 15.70 2.28 -1.26
C HIS A 109 14.39 3.03 -1.33
N THR A 110 13.60 2.99 -0.25
CA THR A 110 12.37 3.78 -0.14
C THR A 110 12.67 5.28 -0.10
N ILE A 111 12.11 6.00 -1.06
CA ILE A 111 12.27 7.45 -1.22
C ILE A 111 11.04 8.24 -0.78
N VAL A 112 9.85 7.63 -0.89
CA VAL A 112 8.57 8.25 -0.51
C VAL A 112 7.65 7.20 0.05
N THR A 113 6.99 7.54 1.16
CA THR A 113 5.82 6.81 1.65
C THR A 113 4.65 7.77 1.80
N LYS A 114 3.51 7.44 1.21
CA LYS A 114 2.27 8.20 1.36
C LYS A 114 1.10 7.28 1.67
N SER A 115 0.41 7.59 2.75
CA SER A 115 -0.84 6.96 3.14
C SER A 115 -2.03 7.76 2.61
N PHE A 116 -3.07 7.05 2.17
CA PHE A 116 -4.36 7.59 1.78
C PHE A 116 -5.42 6.87 2.61
N GLY A 117 -6.21 7.62 3.38
CA GLY A 117 -7.14 7.05 4.36
C GLY A 117 -6.45 6.73 5.69
N LYS A 118 -7.00 5.77 6.43
CA LYS A 118 -6.50 5.40 7.77
C LYS A 118 -5.52 4.23 7.67
N CYS A 119 -4.27 4.57 7.98
CA CYS A 119 -3.00 3.84 7.99
C CYS A 119 -2.00 4.65 8.87
#